data_AF-A0A7R6X1Z2-F1
#
_entry.id   AF-A0A7R6X1Z2-F1
#
_cell.length_a   1.000
_cell.length_b   1.000
_cell.length_c   1.000
_cell.angle_alpha   90.00
_cell.angle_beta   90.00
_cell.angle_gamma   90.00
#
_symmetry.space_group_name_H-M   'P 1'
#
loop_
_entity.id
_entity.type
_entity.pdbx_description
1 polymer ?
#
loop_
_entity_poly.entity_id
_entity_poly.type
_entity_poly.pdbx_seq_one_letter_code
_entity_poly.pdbx_strand_id
1 'polypeptide(L)'
;MGQVDKRSITLSPELAQAVDDVVAAGEYASASEVIRDALRQWKDRRDLFGYTIEELRRLVQEGIDSGPGRFASMDEIKAEARKHSLFNGFETMVDGPQFMDRLRTKYVAVTEAGDFQK
;
A
#
# COMPACT_ATOMS: atom_id res chain seq x y z
N MET A 1 -21.89 19.97 13.82
CA MET A 1 -20.75 19.45 14.63
C MET A 1 -20.93 17.94 14.72
N GLY A 2 -19.94 17.16 14.27
CA GLY A 2 -20.01 15.70 14.26
C GLY A 2 -20.05 15.14 15.69
N GLN A 3 -20.77 14.04 15.88
CA GLN A 3 -20.85 13.34 17.15
C GLN A 3 -19.45 12.87 17.58
N VAL A 4 -19.05 13.16 18.83
CA VAL A 4 -17.78 12.74 19.40
C VAL A 4 -18.04 11.68 20.47
N ASP A 5 -17.56 10.47 20.24
CA ASP A 5 -17.65 9.39 21.21
C ASP A 5 -16.46 9.43 22.18
N LYS A 6 -16.74 9.53 23.49
CA LYS A 6 -15.70 9.52 24.53
C LYS A 6 -15.34 8.09 24.94
N ARG A 7 -14.04 7.79 25.03
CA ARG A 7 -13.51 6.50 25.46
C ARG A 7 -12.41 6.71 26.50
N SER A 8 -12.35 5.82 27.50
CA SER A 8 -11.23 5.74 28.45
C SER A 8 -10.24 4.68 27.94
N ILE A 9 -8.95 5.00 27.97
CA ILE A 9 -7.85 4.17 27.47
C ILE A 9 -6.71 4.19 28.46
N THR A 10 -6.14 3.02 28.73
CA THR A 10 -4.95 2.90 29.58
C THR A 10 -3.70 2.94 28.69
N LEU A 11 -2.77 3.82 29.03
CA LEU A 11 -1.46 3.92 28.39
C LEU A 11 -0.39 3.36 29.33
N SER A 12 0.69 2.84 28.75
CA SER A 12 1.91 2.60 29.54
C SER A 12 2.46 3.94 30.04
N PRO A 13 3.23 3.96 31.14
CA PRO A 13 3.82 5.20 31.65
C PRO A 13 4.65 5.95 30.60
N GLU A 14 5.39 5.22 29.77
CA GLU A 14 6.19 5.77 28.68
C GLU A 14 5.33 6.49 27.63
N LEU A 15 4.21 5.87 27.21
CA LEU A 15 3.31 6.47 26.23
C LEU A 15 2.54 7.66 26.80
N ALA A 16 2.16 7.60 28.08
CA ALA A 16 1.54 8.73 28.77
C ALA A 16 2.50 9.93 28.81
N GLN A 17 3.76 9.69 29.17
CA GLN A 17 4.79 10.74 29.19
C GLN A 17 5.00 11.35 27.79
N ALA A 18 5.09 10.51 26.76
CA ALA A 18 5.24 11.01 25.38
C ALA A 18 4.07 11.92 24.95
N VAL A 19 2.83 11.60 25.36
CA VAL A 19 1.66 12.45 25.11
C VAL A 19 1.75 13.77 25.88
N ASP A 20 2.15 13.71 27.15
CA ASP A 20 2.27 14.89 28.00
C ASP A 20 3.37 15.83 27.49
N ASP A 21 4.51 15.29 27.01
CA ASP A 21 5.64 16.07 26.50
C ASP A 21 5.27 16.88 25.25
N VAL A 22 4.60 16.27 24.27
CA VAL A 22 4.21 16.97 23.03
C VAL A 22 3.10 18.00 23.26
N VAL A 23 2.23 17.79 24.26
CA VAL A 23 1.24 18.79 24.68
C VAL A 23 1.93 19.94 25.42
N ALA A 24 2.87 19.65 26.32
CA ALA A 24 3.64 20.67 27.04
C ALA A 24 4.52 21.50 26.10
N ALA A 25 5.06 20.89 25.04
CA ALA A 25 5.78 21.58 23.97
C ALA A 25 4.88 22.48 23.09
N GLY A 26 3.56 22.36 23.22
CA GLY A 26 2.58 23.12 22.44
C GLY A 26 2.39 22.61 21.01
N GLU A 27 2.89 21.41 20.69
CA GLU A 27 2.68 20.78 19.36
C GLU A 27 1.21 20.36 19.18
N TYR A 28 0.53 20.03 20.27
CA TYR A 28 -0.89 19.68 20.29
C TYR A 28 -1.61 20.42 21.42
N ALA A 29 -2.86 20.81 21.19
CA ALA A 29 -3.65 21.53 22.19
C ALA A 29 -4.19 20.61 23.30
N SER A 30 -4.22 19.29 23.08
CA SER A 30 -4.68 18.32 24.06
C SER A 30 -4.24 16.88 23.76
N ALA A 31 -4.24 16.03 24.79
CA ALA A 31 -4.02 14.59 24.63
C ALA A 31 -5.02 13.94 23.65
N SER A 32 -6.28 14.40 23.63
CA SER A 32 -7.28 13.90 22.68
C SER A 32 -6.91 14.20 21.22
N GLU A 33 -6.16 15.27 20.98
CA GLU A 33 -5.68 15.62 19.64
C GLU A 33 -4.51 14.72 19.22
N VAL A 34 -3.54 14.51 20.12
CA VAL A 34 -2.42 13.58 19.93
C VAL A 34 -2.94 12.19 19.55
N ILE A 35 -3.89 11.66 20.31
CA ILE A 35 -4.45 10.33 20.07
C ILE A 35 -5.22 10.28 18.74
N ARG A 36 -5.99 11.31 18.39
CA ARG A 36 -6.68 11.35 17.08
C ARG A 36 -5.69 11.36 15.92
N ASP A 37 -4.61 12.12 16.04
CA ASP A 37 -3.60 12.19 14.97
C ASP A 37 -2.83 10.87 14.85
N ALA A 38 -2.38 10.30 15.96
CA ALA A 38 -1.74 8.99 15.99
C ALA A 38 -2.62 7.89 15.37
N LEU A 39 -3.92 7.89 15.68
CA LEU A 39 -4.88 6.93 15.09
C LEU A 39 -5.10 7.17 13.59
N ARG A 40 -5.05 8.41 13.12
CA ARG A 40 -5.13 8.74 11.69
C ARG A 40 -3.91 8.18 10.96
N GLN A 41 -2.70 8.47 11.45
CA GLN A 41 -1.47 7.94 10.88
C GLN A 41 -1.43 6.41 10.91
N TRP A 42 -1.94 5.80 11.99
CA TRP A 42 -2.07 4.34 12.10
C TRP A 42 -3.01 3.78 11.03
N LYS A 43 -4.16 4.42 10.80
CA LYS A 43 -5.11 4.02 9.76
C LYS A 43 -4.50 4.20 8.37
N ASP A 44 -3.92 5.37 8.09
CA ASP A 44 -3.31 5.68 6.80
C ASP A 44 -2.21 4.67 6.46
N ARG A 45 -1.40 4.24 7.44
CA ARG A 45 -0.39 3.19 7.24
C ARG A 45 -0.99 1.84 6.85
N ARG A 46 -2.19 1.51 7.34
CA ARG A 46 -2.89 0.27 6.96
C ARG A 46 -3.55 0.41 5.58
N ASP A 47 -4.02 1.60 5.23
CA ASP A 47 -4.65 1.88 3.94
C ASP A 47 -3.59 2.06 2.81
N LEU A 48 -2.37 2.47 3.15
CA LEU A 48 -1.22 2.69 2.23
C LEU A 48 -0.82 1.47 1.40
N PHE A 49 -1.14 0.25 1.86
CA PHE A 49 -0.81 -0.97 1.12
C PHE A 49 -1.83 -1.30 0.01
N GLY A 50 -2.92 -0.53 -0.14
CA GLY A 50 -4.01 -0.82 -1.08
C GLY A 50 -4.79 -2.10 -0.76
N TYR A 51 -4.32 -2.85 0.24
CA TYR A 51 -4.87 -4.07 0.78
C TYR A 51 -4.58 -4.09 2.28
N THR A 52 -5.59 -4.38 3.08
CA THR A 52 -5.44 -4.71 4.50
C THR A 52 -4.63 -6.00 4.66
N ILE A 53 -4.02 -6.22 5.83
CA ILE A 53 -3.33 -7.48 6.16
C ILE A 53 -4.31 -8.67 6.01
N GLU A 54 -5.56 -8.46 6.39
CA GLU A 54 -6.63 -9.43 6.28
C GLU A 54 -6.93 -9.79 4.80
N GLU A 55 -6.99 -8.80 3.91
CA GLU A 55 -7.15 -9.03 2.46
C GLU A 55 -5.94 -9.74 1.85
N LEU A 56 -4.73 -9.37 2.24
CA LEU A 56 -3.51 -10.05 1.79
C LEU A 56 -3.50 -11.52 2.22
N ARG A 57 -3.86 -11.81 3.48
CA ARG A 57 -4.00 -13.19 3.98
C ARG A 57 -5.02 -13.99 3.16
N ARG A 58 -6.16 -13.37 2.84
CA ARG A 58 -7.18 -14.01 2.01
C ARG A 58 -6.67 -14.34 0.61
N LEU A 59 -5.99 -13.40 -0.06
CA LEU A 59 -5.44 -13.61 -1.40
C LEU A 59 -4.35 -14.69 -1.42
N VAL A 60 -3.51 -14.75 -0.38
CA VAL A 60 -2.52 -15.83 -0.23
C VAL A 60 -3.20 -17.18 -0.05
N GLN A 61 -4.23 -17.26 0.80
CA GLN A 61 -4.98 -18.51 0.99
C GLN A 61 -5.66 -18.97 -0.30
N GLU A 62 -6.26 -18.04 -1.05
CA GLU A 62 -6.83 -18.31 -2.37
C GLU A 62 -5.80 -18.90 -3.34
N GLY A 63 -4.56 -18.38 -3.33
CA GLY A 63 -3.45 -18.93 -4.10
C GLY A 63 -3.05 -20.35 -3.67
N ILE A 64 -3.01 -20.63 -2.37
CA ILE A 64 -2.72 -21.97 -1.84
C ILE A 64 -3.82 -22.96 -2.24
N ASP A 65 -5.08 -22.57 -2.09
CA ASP A 65 -6.25 -23.39 -2.39
C ASP A 65 -6.41 -23.64 -3.91
N SER A 66 -5.82 -22.78 -4.75
CA SER A 66 -5.80 -22.95 -6.21
C SER A 66 -4.97 -24.14 -6.71
N GLY A 67 -4.16 -24.74 -5.83
CA GLY A 67 -3.36 -25.93 -6.14
C GLY A 67 -2.00 -25.60 -6.78
N PRO A 68 -1.30 -26.62 -7.31
CA PRO A 68 0.03 -26.45 -7.87
C PRO A 68 0.00 -25.57 -9.14
N GLY A 69 1.05 -24.76 -9.30
CA GLY A 69 1.21 -23.91 -10.47
C GLY A 69 1.19 -24.71 -11.78
N ARG A 70 0.41 -24.23 -12.75
CA ARG A 70 0.19 -24.91 -14.04
C ARG A 70 1.40 -24.89 -14.98
N PHE A 71 2.29 -23.90 -14.84
CA PHE A 71 3.39 -23.65 -15.78
C PHE A 71 4.74 -23.93 -15.13
N ALA A 72 5.65 -24.52 -15.90
CA ALA A 72 6.97 -24.91 -15.41
C ALA A 72 8.00 -23.76 -15.53
N SER A 73 7.71 -22.72 -16.31
CA SER A 73 8.62 -21.58 -16.51
C SER A 73 7.89 -20.26 -16.78
N MET A 74 8.62 -19.15 -16.58
CA MET A 74 8.13 -17.81 -16.91
C MET A 74 7.85 -17.63 -18.41
N ASP A 75 8.58 -18.33 -19.28
CA ASP A 75 8.38 -18.23 -20.73
C ASP A 75 7.06 -18.86 -21.17
N GLU A 76 6.67 -19.98 -20.55
CA GLU A 76 5.35 -20.59 -20.76
C GLU A 76 4.21 -19.68 -20.29
N ILE A 77 4.37 -19.06 -19.11
CA ILE A 77 3.39 -18.08 -18.58
C ILE A 77 3.20 -16.93 -19.59
N LYS A 78 4.31 -16.34 -20.08
CA LYS A 78 4.27 -15.25 -21.04
C LYS A 78 3.68 -15.67 -22.40
N ALA A 79 4.02 -16.88 -22.87
CA ALA A 79 3.47 -17.42 -24.11
C ALA A 79 1.97 -17.60 -24.01
N GLU A 80 1.47 -18.14 -22.90
CA GLU A 80 0.03 -18.28 -22.65
C GLU A 80 -0.66 -16.92 -22.50
N ALA A 81 -0.09 -16.00 -21.72
CA ALA A 81 -0.63 -14.67 -21.53
C ALA A 81 -0.77 -13.91 -22.86
N ARG A 82 0.20 -14.04 -23.79
CA ARG A 82 0.10 -13.45 -25.14
C ARG A 82 -0.98 -14.10 -26.00
N LYS A 83 -1.18 -15.42 -25.89
CA LYS A 83 -2.28 -16.12 -26.58
C LYS A 83 -3.65 -15.61 -26.10
N HIS A 84 -3.78 -15.34 -24.80
CA HIS A 84 -5.00 -14.82 -24.19
C HIS A 84 -5.16 -13.29 -24.30
N SER A 85 -4.06 -12.53 -24.38
CA SER A 85 -4.06 -11.05 -24.49
C SER A 85 -4.59 -10.53 -25.82
N LEU A 86 -4.82 -11.41 -26.81
CA LEU A 86 -5.49 -11.06 -28.06
C LEU A 86 -7.02 -11.14 -27.97
N PHE A 87 -7.60 -11.55 -26.84
CA PHE A 87 -9.05 -11.54 -26.66
C PHE A 87 -9.45 -11.18 -25.22
N ASN A 88 -10.18 -10.06 -25.11
CA ASN A 88 -10.94 -9.53 -23.97
C ASN A 88 -10.20 -8.63 -22.95
N GLY A 89 -10.31 -7.31 -23.17
CA GLY A 89 -10.95 -6.47 -22.15
C GLY A 89 -10.11 -5.50 -21.32
N PHE A 90 -8.91 -5.09 -21.74
CA PHE A 90 -8.16 -4.02 -21.04
C PHE A 90 -8.58 -2.58 -21.45
N GLU A 91 -9.70 -2.42 -22.15
CA GLU A 91 -10.08 -1.17 -22.83
C GLU A 91 -11.00 -0.23 -22.03
N THR A 92 -11.32 -0.49 -20.76
CA THR A 92 -12.25 0.40 -20.00
C THR A 92 -11.76 0.93 -18.67
N MET A 93 -10.49 0.78 -18.26
CA MET A 93 -10.07 1.37 -16.98
C MET A 93 -8.70 2.05 -16.90
N VAL A 94 -7.88 2.11 -17.94
CA VAL A 94 -6.72 3.01 -17.94
C VAL A 94 -6.45 3.48 -19.36
N ASP A 95 -6.38 4.79 -19.55
CA ASP A 95 -5.97 5.46 -20.79
C ASP A 95 -4.59 4.94 -21.25
N GLY A 96 -4.61 3.89 -22.08
CA GLY A 96 -3.46 3.09 -22.47
C GLY A 96 -2.26 3.87 -23.03
N PRO A 97 -2.46 4.94 -23.81
CA PRO A 97 -1.37 5.81 -24.24
C PRO A 97 -0.64 6.48 -23.07
N GLN A 98 -1.37 6.95 -22.05
CA GLN A 98 -0.76 7.60 -20.88
C GLN A 98 -0.06 6.61 -19.94
N PHE A 99 -0.59 5.39 -19.82
CA PHE A 99 0.05 4.33 -19.03
C PHE A 99 1.42 3.94 -19.59
N MET A 100 1.51 3.77 -20.91
CA MET A 100 2.77 3.43 -21.58
C MET A 100 3.77 4.59 -21.57
N ASP A 101 3.30 5.84 -21.58
CA ASP A 101 4.14 7.03 -21.45
C ASP A 101 4.75 7.18 -20.04
N ARG A 102 3.95 6.92 -18.99
CA ARG A 102 4.44 6.89 -17.59
C ARG A 102 5.42 5.75 -17.35
N LEU A 103 5.18 4.57 -17.92
CA LEU A 103 6.13 3.45 -17.82
C LEU A 103 7.44 3.76 -18.55
N ARG A 104 7.39 4.35 -19.73
CA ARG A 104 8.59 4.74 -20.48
C ARG A 104 9.40 5.79 -19.71
N THR A 105 8.73 6.80 -19.16
CA THR A 105 9.35 7.84 -18.32
C THR A 105 10.02 7.24 -17.06
N LYS A 106 9.38 6.25 -16.43
CA LYS A 106 9.91 5.59 -15.22
C LYS A 106 11.07 4.63 -15.50
N TYR A 107 11.16 4.05 -16.71
CA TYR A 107 12.22 3.10 -17.10
C TYR A 107 13.43 3.76 -17.79
N VAL A 108 13.27 4.94 -18.42
CA VAL A 108 14.40 5.73 -18.95
C VAL A 108 15.27 6.26 -17.81
N ALA A 109 14.67 6.64 -16.66
CA ALA A 109 15.43 7.08 -15.48
C ALA A 109 16.32 5.98 -14.83
N VAL A 110 16.08 4.70 -15.16
CA VAL A 110 16.88 3.57 -14.64
C VAL A 110 17.98 3.15 -15.62
N THR A 111 17.92 3.57 -16.89
CA THR A 111 18.90 3.20 -17.93
C THR A 111 19.94 4.28 -18.21
N GLU A 112 19.70 5.55 -17.84
CA GLU A 112 20.69 6.64 -17.98
C GLU A 112 21.60 6.84 -16.75
N ALA A 113 21.33 6.17 -15.62
CA ALA A 113 22.17 6.24 -14.41
C ALA A 113 23.16 5.07 -14.26
N GLY A 114 23.24 4.19 -15.25
CA GLY A 114 23.98 2.93 -15.20
C GLY A 114 25.20 2.86 -16.13
N ASP A 115 25.81 4.00 -16.47
CA ASP A 115 27.15 4.01 -17.07
C ASP A 115 28.19 3.89 -15.94
N PHE A 116 28.46 2.66 -15.51
CA PHE A 116 29.63 2.34 -14.70
C PHE A 116 30.40 1.21 -15.38
N GLN A 117 31.49 1.63 -16.02
CA GLN A 117 32.56 0.81 -16.57
C GLN A 117 32.96 -0.35 -15.64
N LYS A 118 32.88 -1.59 -16.16
CA LYS A 118 34.03 -2.51 -16.29
C LYS A 118 33.67 -3.75 -17.10
#